data_AF-A0A962YYT8-F1
#
_entry.id   AF-A0A962YYT8-F1
#
_cell.length_a   1.000
_cell.length_b   1.000
_cell.length_c   1.000
_cell.angle_alpha   90.00
_cell.angle_beta   90.00
_cell.angle_gamma   90.00
#
_symmetry.space_group_name_H-M   'P 1'
#
loop_
_entity.id
_entity.type
_entity.pdbx_description
1 polymer ?
#
loop_
_entity_poly.entity_id
_entity_poly.type
_entity_poly.pdbx_seq_one_letter_code
_entity_poly.pdbx_strand_id
1 'polypeptide(L)'
;MRPIICLLGPTATGKTNLSIALAEQFDGEIISVDSALIYKGMDIGTAKPTPEERQGIVHHLIDIIEPEQAYSAANFCQDALRLCDEIQARGKTPILCGGTMMYFHALFTGLSDLPEADRETRAQITAQAEHDGWSAMHARLAKIDPDSAARIQPTDPQRLTRALEVYELTGHNLSFLCKQKSIRPLPYPTIK
;
A
#
# COMPACT_ATOMS: atom_id res chain seq x y z
N MET A 1 15.96 -17.96 -11.20
CA MET A 1 15.16 -16.88 -10.58
C MET A 1 15.86 -16.50 -9.29
N ARG A 2 16.25 -15.23 -9.10
CA ARG A 2 16.92 -14.77 -7.86
C ARG A 2 15.87 -14.57 -6.77
N PRO A 3 16.20 -14.78 -5.48
CA PRO A 3 15.27 -14.47 -4.40
C PRO A 3 15.06 -12.95 -4.30
N ILE A 4 13.86 -12.58 -3.88
CA ILE A 4 13.55 -11.22 -3.46
C ILE A 4 13.93 -11.08 -1.98
N ILE A 5 14.72 -10.07 -1.66
CA ILE A 5 15.07 -9.73 -0.28
C ILE A 5 14.04 -8.71 0.23
N CYS A 6 13.42 -8.96 1.37
CA CYS A 6 12.48 -8.06 2.02
C CYS A 6 13.06 -7.61 3.37
N LEU A 7 13.38 -6.32 3.48
CA LEU A 7 13.82 -5.68 4.72
C LEU A 7 12.66 -4.91 5.35
N LEU A 8 12.02 -5.54 6.33
CA LEU A 8 10.92 -4.97 7.09
C LEU A 8 11.43 -4.37 8.41
N GLY A 9 10.90 -3.22 8.81
CA GLY A 9 11.09 -2.70 10.17
C GLY A 9 10.64 -1.25 10.35
N PRO A 10 10.52 -0.78 11.60
CA PRO A 10 10.03 0.56 11.89
C PRO A 10 11.02 1.63 11.42
N THR A 11 10.56 2.87 11.30
CA THR A 11 11.41 4.02 10.94
C THR A 11 12.59 4.15 11.91
N ALA A 12 13.71 4.69 11.44
CA ALA A 12 14.93 4.93 12.24
C ALA A 12 15.65 3.68 12.81
N THR A 13 15.45 2.49 12.24
CA THR A 13 16.19 1.27 12.62
C THR A 13 17.39 0.94 11.73
N GLY A 14 17.85 1.88 10.90
CA GLY A 14 19.03 1.67 10.03
C GLY A 14 18.79 0.83 8.78
N LYS A 15 17.54 0.59 8.40
CA LYS A 15 17.18 -0.22 7.20
C LYS A 15 17.81 0.29 5.91
N THR A 16 17.88 1.61 5.73
CA THR A 16 18.46 2.23 4.54
C THR A 16 19.91 1.79 4.35
N ASN A 17 20.74 1.92 5.39
CA ASN A 17 22.15 1.51 5.36
C ASN A 17 22.30 0.01 5.09
N LEU A 18 21.48 -0.82 5.73
CA LEU A 18 21.49 -2.26 5.48
C LEU A 18 21.07 -2.59 4.05
N SER A 19 20.04 -1.93 3.51
CA SER A 19 19.58 -2.16 2.14
C SER A 19 20.62 -1.79 1.09
N ILE A 20 21.39 -0.73 1.33
CA ILE A 20 22.50 -0.31 0.45
C ILE A 20 23.62 -1.34 0.50
N ALA A 21 24.05 -1.77 1.69
CA ALA A 21 25.08 -2.80 1.83
C ALA A 21 24.69 -4.12 1.14
N LEU A 22 23.42 -4.52 1.23
CA LEU A 22 22.90 -5.68 0.50
C LEU A 22 22.89 -5.44 -1.01
N ALA A 23 22.54 -4.25 -1.48
CA ALA A 23 22.53 -3.92 -2.90
C ALA A 23 23.95 -3.97 -3.50
N GLU A 24 24.95 -3.47 -2.78
CA GLU A 24 26.36 -3.58 -3.17
C GLU A 24 26.81 -5.05 -3.21
N GLN A 25 26.48 -5.83 -2.17
CA GLN A 25 26.92 -7.22 -2.05
C GLN A 25 26.28 -8.16 -3.09
N PHE A 26 25.01 -7.93 -3.43
CA PHE A 26 24.22 -8.84 -4.28
C PHE A 26 23.94 -8.30 -5.68
N ASP A 27 24.62 -7.21 -6.09
CA ASP A 27 24.36 -6.49 -7.35
C ASP A 27 22.86 -6.22 -7.51
N GLY A 28 22.33 -5.49 -6.54
CA GLY A 28 20.91 -5.29 -6.31
C GLY A 28 20.42 -3.89 -6.61
N GLU A 29 19.10 -3.77 -6.71
CA GLU A 29 18.39 -2.49 -6.78
C GLU A 29 17.30 -2.46 -5.69
N ILE A 30 17.10 -1.30 -5.08
CA ILE A 30 16.20 -1.13 -3.95
C ILE A 30 14.83 -0.68 -4.44
N ILE A 31 13.77 -1.33 -3.98
CA ILE A 31 12.39 -0.90 -4.15
C ILE A 31 11.92 -0.36 -2.79
N SER A 32 11.61 0.94 -2.74
CA SER A 32 11.11 1.59 -1.53
C SER A 32 9.70 1.07 -1.18
N VAL A 33 9.51 0.66 0.08
CA VAL A 33 8.21 0.24 0.65
C VAL A 33 7.76 1.26 1.69
N ASP A 34 7.51 2.47 1.21
CA ASP A 34 7.12 3.61 2.02
C ASP A 34 5.99 4.40 1.35
N SER A 35 4.99 4.83 2.12
CA SER A 35 3.82 5.55 1.59
C SER A 35 4.04 7.06 1.45
N ALA A 36 5.15 7.60 1.95
CA ALA A 36 5.49 9.01 1.92
C ALA A 36 6.64 9.30 0.94
N LEU A 37 7.63 8.41 0.82
CA LEU A 37 8.78 8.62 -0.08
C LEU A 37 8.41 8.67 -1.58
N ILE A 38 7.23 8.17 -1.94
CA ILE A 38 6.68 8.17 -3.29
C ILE A 38 6.38 9.58 -3.84
N TYR A 39 6.18 10.58 -2.98
CA TYR A 39 5.76 11.93 -3.38
C TYR A 39 6.94 12.82 -3.72
N LYS A 40 6.84 13.51 -4.86
CA LYS A 40 7.81 14.50 -5.32
C LYS A 40 7.84 15.74 -4.43
N GLY A 41 9.04 16.28 -4.21
CA GLY A 41 9.26 17.52 -3.46
C GLY A 41 9.00 17.43 -1.95
N MET A 42 8.57 16.27 -1.44
CA MET A 42 8.35 16.02 -0.01
C MET A 42 9.58 15.37 0.63
N ASP A 43 10.73 16.06 0.68
CA ASP A 43 12.01 15.42 1.01
C ASP A 43 12.32 15.42 2.51
N ILE A 44 12.31 16.59 3.15
CA ILE A 44 12.74 16.78 4.55
C ILE A 44 11.79 16.06 5.52
N GLY A 45 10.49 16.31 5.38
CA GLY A 45 9.47 15.76 6.30
C GLY A 45 9.29 14.25 6.20
N THR A 46 9.79 13.62 5.13
CA THR A 46 9.67 12.18 4.90
C THR A 46 10.98 11.43 5.13
N ALA A 47 12.06 12.14 5.48
CA ALA A 47 13.41 11.58 5.62
C ALA A 47 13.86 10.82 4.37
N LYS A 48 13.62 11.40 3.19
CA LYS A 48 13.98 10.78 1.90
C LYS A 48 15.51 10.72 1.77
N PRO A 49 16.07 9.56 1.37
CA PRO A 49 17.51 9.41 1.26
C PRO A 49 18.06 10.33 0.16
N THR A 50 19.09 11.11 0.48
CA THR A 50 19.76 12.00 -0.49
C THR A 50 20.56 11.20 -1.53
N PRO A 51 20.94 11.79 -2.67
CA PRO A 51 21.80 11.11 -3.65
C PRO A 51 23.10 10.56 -3.04
N GLU A 52 23.70 11.29 -2.10
CA GLU A 52 24.91 10.88 -1.38
C GLU A 52 24.64 9.67 -0.48
N GLU A 53 23.53 9.69 0.26
CA GLU A 53 23.12 8.58 1.12
C GLU A 53 22.79 7.31 0.31
N ARG A 54 22.32 7.45 -0.94
CA ARG A 54 22.03 6.31 -1.82
C ARG A 54 23.29 5.63 -2.37
N GLN A 55 24.47 6.25 -2.26
CA GLN A 55 25.76 5.69 -2.68
C GLN A 55 25.78 5.16 -4.14
N GLY A 56 25.02 5.79 -5.04
CA GLY A 56 24.88 5.35 -6.43
C GLY A 56 24.00 4.11 -6.65
N ILE A 57 23.42 3.54 -5.60
CA ILE A 57 22.44 2.44 -5.69
C ILE A 57 21.11 2.98 -6.20
N VAL A 58 20.55 2.30 -7.21
CA VAL A 58 19.24 2.63 -7.77
C VAL A 58 18.14 2.35 -6.74
N HIS A 59 17.35 3.38 -6.45
CA HIS A 59 16.15 3.29 -5.62
C HIS A 59 14.90 3.56 -6.47
N HIS A 60 13.98 2.62 -6.47
CA HIS A 60 12.69 2.69 -7.14
C HIS A 60 11.58 3.09 -6.17
N LEU A 61 10.46 3.56 -6.70
CA LEU A 61 9.28 4.03 -5.93
C LEU A 61 9.61 5.17 -4.96
N ILE A 62 10.49 6.07 -5.39
CA ILE A 62 10.74 7.36 -4.76
C ILE A 62 10.48 8.43 -5.83
N ASP A 63 9.82 9.53 -5.46
CA ASP A 63 9.53 10.64 -6.39
C ASP A 63 8.72 10.24 -7.63
N ILE A 64 7.78 9.31 -7.49
CA ILE A 64 7.01 8.73 -8.60
C ILE A 64 5.72 9.47 -8.90
N ILE A 65 5.14 10.20 -7.94
CA ILE A 65 3.85 10.89 -8.07
C ILE A 65 3.88 12.30 -7.47
N GLU A 66 2.96 13.14 -7.90
CA GLU A 66 2.71 14.47 -7.31
C GLU A 66 1.92 14.35 -5.99
N PRO A 67 2.08 15.29 -5.03
CA PRO A 67 1.37 15.27 -3.74
C PRO A 67 -0.16 15.20 -3.82
N GLU A 68 -0.77 15.70 -4.91
CA GLU A 68 -2.22 15.68 -5.12
C GLU A 68 -2.75 14.33 -5.62
N GLN A 69 -1.85 13.44 -6.07
CA GLN A 69 -2.22 12.12 -6.60
C GLN A 69 -2.35 11.11 -5.46
N ALA A 70 -3.36 10.24 -5.54
CA ALA A 70 -3.50 9.15 -4.59
C ALA A 70 -2.65 7.94 -5.01
N TYR A 71 -2.02 7.29 -4.04
CA TYR A 71 -1.33 6.01 -4.24
C TYR A 71 -1.85 4.97 -3.26
N SER A 72 -2.25 3.81 -3.79
CA SER A 72 -2.84 2.73 -2.99
C SER A 72 -1.89 1.56 -2.80
N ALA A 73 -2.23 0.67 -1.87
CA ALA A 73 -1.54 -0.62 -1.73
C ALA A 73 -1.64 -1.47 -3.01
N ALA A 74 -2.69 -1.31 -3.81
CA ALA A 74 -2.86 -2.00 -5.09
C ALA A 74 -1.85 -1.49 -6.13
N ASN A 75 -1.71 -0.17 -6.24
CA ASN A 75 -0.68 0.44 -7.10
C ASN A 75 0.72 -0.03 -6.69
N PHE A 76 1.01 0.00 -5.38
CA PHE A 76 2.26 -0.53 -4.85
C PHE A 76 2.51 -1.99 -5.24
N CYS A 77 1.53 -2.88 -5.09
CA CYS A 77 1.72 -4.29 -5.42
C CYS A 77 2.00 -4.47 -6.92
N GLN A 78 1.26 -3.77 -7.78
CA GLN A 78 1.46 -3.81 -9.23
C GLN A 78 2.86 -3.32 -9.61
N ASP A 79 3.26 -2.16 -9.09
CA ASP A 79 4.57 -1.57 -9.39
C ASP A 79 5.72 -2.38 -8.82
N ALA A 80 5.60 -2.87 -7.58
CA ALA A 80 6.63 -3.68 -6.95
C ALA A 80 6.86 -5.00 -7.71
N LEU A 81 5.79 -5.68 -8.14
CA LEU A 81 5.90 -6.91 -8.94
C LEU A 81 6.54 -6.64 -10.31
N ARG A 82 6.07 -5.61 -11.02
CA ARG A 82 6.65 -5.18 -12.29
C ARG A 82 8.15 -4.87 -12.15
N LEU A 83 8.53 -4.11 -11.12
CA LEU A 83 9.93 -3.77 -10.85
C LEU A 83 10.76 -5.00 -10.50
N CYS A 84 10.20 -5.97 -9.76
CA CYS A 84 10.90 -7.23 -9.50
C CYS A 84 11.24 -7.98 -10.79
N ASP A 85 10.29 -8.07 -11.73
CA ASP A 85 10.52 -8.67 -13.05
C ASP A 85 11.60 -7.91 -13.83
N GLU A 86 11.49 -6.58 -13.89
CA GLU A 86 12.43 -5.73 -14.61
C GLU A 86 13.86 -5.81 -14.05
N ILE A 87 14.01 -5.79 -12.72
CA ILE A 87 15.31 -5.91 -12.04
C ILE A 87 15.91 -7.31 -12.28
N GLN A 88 15.10 -8.37 -12.17
CA GLN A 88 15.58 -9.72 -12.45
C GLN A 88 15.95 -9.93 -13.93
N ALA A 89 15.22 -9.30 -14.86
CA ALA A 89 15.54 -9.34 -16.29
C ALA A 89 16.88 -8.65 -16.61
N ARG A 90 17.28 -7.64 -15.81
CA ARG A 90 18.62 -7.05 -15.85
C ARG A 90 19.69 -7.92 -15.18
N GLY A 91 19.33 -9.09 -14.65
CA GLY A 91 20.23 -9.97 -13.92
C GLY A 91 20.63 -9.41 -12.56
N LYS A 92 19.80 -8.58 -11.93
CA LYS A 92 20.06 -7.98 -10.62
C LYS A 92 19.13 -8.52 -9.54
N THR A 93 19.43 -8.20 -8.29
CA THR A 93 18.67 -8.69 -7.11
C THR A 93 17.68 -7.63 -6.61
N PRO A 94 16.35 -7.88 -6.62
CA PRO A 94 15.36 -6.95 -6.06
C PRO A 94 15.41 -6.95 -4.53
N ILE A 95 15.51 -5.76 -3.93
CA ILE A 95 15.54 -5.55 -2.48
C ILE A 95 14.39 -4.63 -2.08
N LEU A 96 13.32 -5.17 -1.49
CA LEU A 96 12.23 -4.36 -0.95
C LEU A 96 12.61 -3.87 0.44
N CYS A 97 12.67 -2.55 0.65
CA CYS A 97 13.06 -1.95 1.92
C CYS A 97 12.06 -0.88 2.35
N GLY A 98 11.50 -0.99 3.55
CA GLY A 98 10.63 0.06 4.07
C GLY A 98 9.83 -0.28 5.32
N GLY A 99 9.00 0.66 5.75
CA GLY A 99 8.24 0.60 7.00
C GLY A 99 6.74 0.42 6.83
N THR A 100 6.19 0.56 5.63
CA THR A 100 4.74 0.49 5.41
C THR A 100 4.26 -0.96 5.43
N MET A 101 3.96 -1.46 6.63
CA MET A 101 3.54 -2.87 6.84
C MET A 101 2.28 -3.24 6.05
N MET A 102 1.39 -2.27 5.78
CA MET A 102 0.22 -2.50 4.93
C MET A 102 0.62 -2.90 3.50
N TYR A 103 1.68 -2.32 2.94
CA TYR A 103 2.16 -2.65 1.60
C TYR A 103 2.78 -4.04 1.57
N PHE A 104 3.61 -4.39 2.56
CA PHE A 104 4.12 -5.76 2.68
C PHE A 104 2.99 -6.78 2.89
N HIS A 105 2.00 -6.45 3.72
CA HIS A 105 0.85 -7.33 3.94
C HIS A 105 0.07 -7.54 2.64
N ALA A 106 -0.23 -6.48 1.89
CA ALA A 106 -0.88 -6.54 0.59
C ALA A 106 -0.09 -7.40 -0.40
N LEU A 107 1.23 -7.20 -0.46
CA LEU A 107 2.13 -7.93 -1.35
C LEU A 107 2.22 -9.43 -1.03
N PHE A 108 2.23 -9.80 0.26
CA PHE A 108 2.35 -11.20 0.68
C PHE A 108 1.04 -11.97 0.73
N THR A 109 -0.07 -11.29 1.04
CA THR A 109 -1.36 -11.95 1.26
C THR A 109 -2.35 -11.74 0.11
N GLY A 110 -2.00 -10.89 -0.86
CA GLY A 110 -2.90 -10.43 -1.89
C GLY A 110 -3.90 -9.39 -1.38
N LEU A 111 -4.46 -8.66 -2.33
CA LEU A 111 -5.57 -7.75 -2.09
C LEU A 111 -6.86 -8.41 -2.58
N SER A 112 -7.97 -8.11 -1.90
CA SER A 112 -9.28 -8.42 -2.47
C SER A 112 -9.50 -7.50 -3.66
N ASP A 113 -10.16 -7.99 -4.71
CA ASP A 113 -10.59 -7.15 -5.84
C ASP A 113 -11.71 -6.23 -5.35
N LEU A 114 -11.31 -5.05 -4.87
CA LEU A 114 -12.21 -3.98 -4.46
C LEU A 114 -12.18 -2.88 -5.53
N PRO A 115 -13.31 -2.18 -5.75
CA PRO A 115 -13.33 -1.07 -6.69
C PRO A 115 -12.32 0.00 -6.26
N GLU A 116 -11.78 0.74 -7.23
CA GLU A 116 -10.97 1.92 -6.94
C GLU A 116 -11.76 2.93 -6.09
N ALA A 117 -11.04 3.83 -5.42
CA ALA A 117 -11.68 4.90 -4.68
C ALA A 117 -12.36 5.86 -5.65
N ASP A 118 -13.65 6.13 -5.44
CA ASP A 118 -14.41 7.05 -6.27
C ASP A 118 -14.68 8.36 -5.53
N ARG A 119 -14.13 9.46 -6.06
CA ARG A 119 -14.16 10.76 -5.39
C ARG A 119 -15.59 11.28 -5.24
N GLU A 120 -16.44 11.06 -6.22
CA GLU A 120 -17.82 11.53 -6.22
C GLU A 120 -18.65 10.78 -5.16
N THR A 121 -18.59 9.45 -5.16
CA THR A 121 -19.23 8.59 -4.16
C THR A 121 -18.78 8.96 -2.74
N ARG A 122 -17.48 9.20 -2.51
CA ARG A 122 -16.99 9.64 -1.19
C ARG A 122 -17.54 10.99 -0.77
N ALA A 123 -17.65 11.94 -1.71
CA ALA A 123 -18.21 13.25 -1.41
C ALA A 123 -19.70 13.15 -1.04
N GLN A 124 -20.46 12.30 -1.74
CA GLN A 124 -21.87 12.04 -1.43
C GLN A 124 -22.04 11.40 -0.04
N ILE A 125 -21.24 10.38 0.28
CA ILE A 125 -21.27 9.73 1.61
C ILE A 125 -20.89 10.72 2.71
N THR A 126 -19.87 11.55 2.48
CA THR A 126 -19.45 12.56 3.46
C THR A 126 -20.55 13.61 3.69
N ALA A 127 -21.19 14.09 2.63
CA ALA A 127 -22.30 15.04 2.74
C ALA A 127 -23.50 14.44 3.50
N GLN A 128 -23.82 13.16 3.28
CA GLN A 128 -24.84 12.45 4.08
C GLN A 128 -24.42 12.36 5.55
N ALA A 129 -23.15 12.04 5.83
CA ALA A 129 -22.63 11.96 7.19
C ALA A 129 -22.63 13.31 7.91
N GLU A 130 -22.44 14.42 7.19
CA GLU A 130 -22.54 15.78 7.74
C GLU A 130 -23.98 16.14 8.12
N HIS A 131 -24.97 15.65 7.36
CA HIS A 131 -26.39 15.88 7.64
C HIS A 131 -26.93 14.97 8.75
N ASP A 132 -26.70 13.66 8.65
CA ASP A 132 -27.31 12.63 9.50
C ASP A 132 -26.39 12.18 10.65
N GLY A 133 -25.10 12.48 10.57
CA GLY A 133 -24.08 12.03 11.52
C GLY A 133 -23.49 10.65 11.22
N TRP A 134 -22.24 10.43 11.60
CA TRP A 134 -21.54 9.15 11.41
C TRP A 134 -22.19 7.96 12.11
N SER A 135 -22.89 8.17 13.22
CA SER A 135 -23.66 7.11 13.90
C SER A 135 -24.81 6.59 13.03
N ALA A 136 -25.48 7.47 12.28
CA ALA A 136 -26.53 7.06 11.34
C ALA A 136 -25.93 6.29 10.15
N MET A 137 -24.77 6.73 9.66
CA MET A 137 -24.04 6.04 8.60
C MET A 137 -23.56 4.66 9.05
N HIS A 138 -23.12 4.50 10.30
CA HIS A 138 -22.80 3.19 10.88
C HIS A 138 -24.03 2.29 10.97
N ALA A 139 -25.19 2.83 11.40
CA ALA A 139 -26.44 2.07 11.42
C ALA A 139 -26.90 1.64 10.01
N ARG A 140 -26.66 2.47 8.99
CA ARG A 140 -26.85 2.10 7.58
C ARG A 140 -25.93 0.95 7.18
N LEU A 141 -24.64 1.04 7.52
CA LEU A 141 -23.69 -0.05 7.27
C LEU A 141 -24.13 -1.35 7.97
N ALA A 142 -24.61 -1.29 9.20
CA ALA A 142 -25.04 -2.47 9.95
C ALA A 142 -26.21 -3.23 9.30
N LYS A 143 -27.06 -2.55 8.50
CA LYS A 143 -28.13 -3.19 7.74
C LYS A 143 -27.63 -3.91 6.48
N ILE A 144 -26.55 -3.40 5.89
CA ILE A 144 -26.01 -3.85 4.60
C ILE A 144 -24.89 -4.89 4.79
N ASP A 145 -24.01 -4.65 5.75
CA ASP A 145 -22.82 -5.43 6.08
C ASP A 145 -22.64 -5.54 7.60
N PRO A 146 -23.41 -6.42 8.29
CA PRO A 146 -23.31 -6.61 9.73
C PRO A 146 -21.88 -7.00 10.18
N ASP A 147 -21.20 -7.81 9.37
CA ASP A 147 -19.84 -8.29 9.64
C ASP A 147 -18.80 -7.14 9.63
N SER A 148 -18.93 -6.19 8.71
CA SER A 148 -18.07 -5.01 8.70
C SER A 148 -18.47 -4.00 9.78
N ALA A 149 -19.77 -3.80 10.02
CA ALA A 149 -20.25 -2.90 11.07
C ALA A 149 -19.83 -3.34 12.48
N ALA A 150 -19.71 -4.64 12.74
CA ALA A 150 -19.20 -5.17 14.01
C ALA A 150 -17.71 -4.85 14.25
N ARG A 151 -16.94 -4.63 13.17
CA ARG A 151 -15.49 -4.38 13.23
C ARG A 151 -15.12 -2.90 13.12
N ILE A 152 -15.94 -2.11 12.44
CA ILE A 152 -15.72 -0.69 12.18
C ILE A 152 -16.45 0.12 13.25
N GLN A 153 -15.73 0.99 13.94
CA GLN A 153 -16.34 1.86 14.95
C GLN A 153 -17.10 3.02 14.29
N PRO A 154 -18.19 3.52 14.90
CA PRO A 154 -18.89 4.71 14.43
C PRO A 154 -18.00 5.96 14.30
N THR A 155 -16.92 6.00 15.06
CA THR A 155 -15.93 7.09 15.11
C THR A 155 -14.81 6.95 14.07
N ASP A 156 -14.86 5.92 13.20
CA ASP A 156 -13.88 5.71 12.13
C ASP A 156 -14.50 6.09 10.77
N PRO A 157 -14.55 7.40 10.43
CA PRO A 157 -15.20 7.88 9.22
C PRO A 157 -14.53 7.34 7.96
N GLN A 158 -13.22 7.09 8.01
CA GLN A 158 -12.47 6.59 6.87
C GLN A 158 -12.89 5.16 6.51
N ARG A 159 -12.95 4.26 7.49
CA ARG A 159 -13.38 2.87 7.24
C ARG A 159 -14.87 2.77 6.96
N LEU A 160 -15.71 3.58 7.62
CA LEU A 160 -17.13 3.65 7.32
C LEU A 160 -17.38 4.08 5.88
N THR A 161 -16.74 5.17 5.45
CA THR A 161 -16.85 5.68 4.08
C THR A 161 -16.42 4.62 3.09
N ARG A 162 -15.30 3.93 3.33
CA ARG A 162 -14.83 2.86 2.43
C ARG A 162 -15.81 1.69 2.33
N ALA A 163 -16.40 1.27 3.45
CA ALA A 163 -17.33 0.14 3.45
C ALA A 163 -18.63 0.47 2.70
N LEU A 164 -19.16 1.68 2.89
CA LEU A 164 -20.33 2.17 2.17
C LEU A 164 -20.03 2.42 0.69
N GLU A 165 -18.89 3.04 0.37
CA GLU A 165 -18.41 3.29 -1.00
C GLU A 165 -18.34 1.99 -1.79
N VAL A 166 -17.75 0.94 -1.22
CA VAL A 166 -17.63 -0.36 -1.89
C VAL A 166 -19.01 -0.94 -2.20
N TYR A 167 -19.96 -0.83 -1.29
CA TYR A 167 -21.32 -1.29 -1.53
C TYR A 167 -22.05 -0.45 -2.58
N GLU A 168 -21.91 0.87 -2.57
CA GLU A 168 -22.55 1.75 -3.56
C GLU A 168 -22.01 1.52 -4.98
N LEU A 169 -20.70 1.27 -5.12
CA LEU A 169 -20.07 1.03 -6.42
C LEU A 169 -20.32 -0.37 -6.98
N THR A 170 -20.47 -1.39 -6.12
CA THR A 170 -20.50 -2.80 -6.56
C THR A 170 -21.82 -3.52 -6.31
N GLY A 171 -22.67 -2.98 -5.44
CA GLY A 171 -23.84 -3.66 -4.88
C GLY A 171 -23.50 -4.82 -3.94
N HIS A 172 -22.22 -5.09 -3.68
CA HIS A 172 -21.75 -6.18 -2.83
C HIS A 172 -21.13 -5.61 -1.56
N ASN A 173 -21.37 -6.27 -0.43
CA ASN A 173 -20.83 -5.80 0.83
C ASN A 173 -19.31 -6.04 0.95
N LEU A 174 -18.63 -5.20 1.72
CA LEU A 174 -17.17 -5.23 1.86
C LEU A 174 -16.69 -6.54 2.46
N SER A 175 -17.38 -7.09 3.46
CA SER A 175 -17.01 -8.34 4.11
C SER A 175 -17.07 -9.52 3.14
N PHE A 176 -18.04 -9.58 2.25
CA PHE A 176 -18.17 -10.58 1.21
C PHE A 176 -17.01 -10.52 0.21
N LEU A 177 -16.71 -9.33 -0.34
CA LEU A 177 -15.58 -9.18 -1.27
C LEU A 177 -14.24 -9.49 -0.60
N CYS A 178 -14.09 -9.16 0.69
CA CYS A 178 -12.88 -9.52 1.44
C CYS A 178 -12.74 -11.02 1.71
N LYS A 179 -13.85 -11.78 1.74
CA LYS A 179 -13.80 -13.26 1.84
C LYS A 179 -13.42 -13.91 0.51
N GLN A 180 -13.64 -13.23 -0.62
CA GLN A 180 -13.23 -13.70 -1.95
C GLN A 180 -11.74 -13.48 -2.28
N LYS A 181 -10.92 -13.07 -1.30
CA LYS A 181 -9.48 -12.87 -1.49
C LYS A 181 -8.84 -14.04 -2.21
N SER A 182 -8.31 -13.79 -3.41
CA SER A 182 -7.37 -14.72 -4.02
C SER A 182 -6.01 -14.51 -3.34
N ILE A 183 -5.63 -15.43 -2.45
CA ILE A 183 -4.25 -15.47 -1.95
C ILE A 183 -3.40 -15.90 -3.13
N ARG A 184 -2.71 -14.95 -3.76
CA ARG A 184 -1.71 -15.25 -4.78
C ARG A 184 -0.36 -15.26 -4.08
N PRO A 185 0.29 -16.43 -3.96
CA PRO A 185 1.66 -16.45 -3.47
C PRO A 185 2.53 -15.62 -4.40
N LEU A 186 3.53 -14.93 -3.85
CA LEU A 186 4.50 -14.23 -4.67
C LEU A 186 5.14 -15.22 -5.65
N PRO A 187 5.31 -14.84 -6.93
CA PRO A 187 5.86 -15.74 -7.93
C PRO A 187 7.39 -15.96 -7.77
N TYR A 188 7.98 -15.46 -6.68
CA TYR A 188 9.41 -15.51 -6.40
C TYR A 188 9.69 -16.09 -5.00
N PRO A 189 10.83 -16.78 -4.81
CA PRO A 189 11.31 -17.10 -3.48
C PRO A 189 11.66 -15.81 -2.71
N THR A 190 11.23 -15.70 -1.46
CA THR A 190 11.48 -14.52 -0.61
C THR A 190 12.40 -14.83 0.56
N ILE A 191 13.34 -13.93 0.82
CA ILE A 191 14.11 -13.86 2.08
C ILE A 191 13.57 -12.67 2.87
N LYS A 192 13.17 -12.89 4.12
CA LYS A 192 12.56 -11.87 4.98
C LYS A 192 13.30 -11.78 6.30
#